data_AF-A0A958P672-F1
#
_entry.id   AF-A0A958P672-F1
#
_cell.length_a   1.000
_cell.length_b   1.000
_cell.length_c   1.000
_cell.angle_alpha   90.00
_cell.angle_beta   90.00
_cell.angle_gamma   90.00
#
_symmetry.space_group_name_H-M   'P 1'
#
loop_
_entity.id
_entity.type
_entity.pdbx_description
1 polymer ?
#
loop_
_entity_poly.entity_id
_entity_poly.type
_entity_poly.pdbx_seq_one_letter_code
_entity_poly.pdbx_strand_id
1 'polypeptide(L)'
;MFNALKYIKSLEDVGFPREQAEAQVQMVIDSFQENVATKNDLAELRADLRTDMAELKSDLVLRLGGLLVFCTGVLGLLIKI
;
A
#
# COMPACT_ATOMS: atom_id res chain seq x y z
N MET A 1 6.82 2.39 -19.20
CA MET A 1 8.19 2.07 -18.75
C MET A 1 9.11 3.10 -19.36
N PHE A 2 9.97 3.74 -18.57
CA PHE A 2 10.88 4.78 -19.04
C PHE A 2 11.85 4.20 -20.09
N ASN A 3 12.01 4.86 -21.24
CA ASN A 3 12.89 4.40 -22.32
C ASN A 3 14.11 5.31 -22.41
N ALA A 4 15.16 4.94 -21.66
CA ALA A 4 16.39 5.70 -21.54
C ALA A 4 17.04 5.98 -22.90
N LEU A 5 17.09 5.00 -23.79
CA LEU A 5 17.71 5.14 -25.12
C LEU A 5 16.99 6.16 -26.01
N LYS A 6 15.65 6.21 -25.93
CA LYS A 6 14.89 7.22 -26.68
C LYS A 6 15.16 8.62 -26.13
N TYR A 7 15.27 8.76 -24.81
CA TYR A 7 15.50 10.05 -24.15
C TYR A 7 16.92 10.57 -24.40
N ILE A 8 17.93 9.70 -24.33
CA ILE A 8 19.32 10.02 -24.70
C ILE A 8 19.37 10.54 -26.15
N LYS A 9 18.76 9.81 -27.10
CA LYS A 9 18.71 10.24 -28.51
C LYS A 9 18.05 11.60 -28.69
N SER A 10 16.94 11.87 -28.00
CA SER A 10 16.29 13.18 -28.06
C SER A 10 17.16 14.32 -27.54
N LEU A 11 18.04 14.06 -26.57
CA LEU A 11 19.02 15.04 -26.08
C LEU A 11 20.17 15.23 -27.08
N GLU A 12 20.67 14.14 -27.67
CA GLU A 12 21.68 14.19 -28.74
C GLU A 12 21.16 14.98 -29.96
N ASP A 13 19.90 14.78 -30.35
CA ASP A 13 19.25 15.46 -31.49
C ASP A 13 19.17 16.99 -31.32
N VAL A 14 19.16 17.49 -30.08
CA VAL A 14 19.17 18.93 -29.76
C VAL A 14 20.57 19.44 -29.38
N GLY A 15 21.61 18.63 -29.60
CA GLY A 15 23.01 19.04 -29.51
C GLY A 15 23.71 18.74 -28.19
N PHE A 16 23.10 17.97 -27.28
CA PHE A 16 23.81 17.52 -26.08
C PHE A 16 24.81 16.41 -26.45
N PRO A 17 26.08 16.50 -25.98
CA PRO A 17 27.01 15.38 -26.09
C PRO A 17 26.47 14.15 -25.39
N ARG A 18 26.75 12.97 -25.95
CA ARG A 18 26.27 11.68 -25.44
C ARG A 18 26.51 11.48 -23.94
N GLU A 19 27.70 11.80 -23.44
CA GLU A 19 28.04 11.68 -22.02
C GLU A 19 27.13 12.54 -21.12
N GLN A 20 26.78 13.75 -21.57
CA GLN A 20 25.87 14.64 -20.83
C GLN A 20 24.43 14.14 -20.88
N ALA A 21 23.99 13.63 -22.03
CA ALA A 21 22.67 13.03 -22.18
C ALA A 21 22.52 11.80 -21.26
N GLU A 22 23.50 10.89 -21.28
CA GLU A 22 23.53 9.72 -20.40
C GLU A 22 23.52 10.12 -18.91
N ALA A 23 24.33 11.11 -18.51
CA ALA A 23 24.34 11.62 -17.13
C ALA A 23 22.98 12.21 -16.70
N GLN A 24 22.32 13.00 -17.56
CA GLN A 24 20.99 13.54 -17.25
C GLN A 24 19.94 12.45 -17.12
N VAL A 25 19.94 11.49 -18.06
CA VAL A 25 18.99 10.38 -18.05
C VAL A 25 19.17 9.51 -16.80
N GLN A 26 20.42 9.27 -16.39
CA GLN A 26 20.73 8.53 -15.18
C GLN A 26 20.19 9.22 -13.92
N MET A 27 20.43 10.53 -13.76
CA MET A 27 19.87 11.29 -12.62
C MET A 27 18.34 11.19 -12.54
N VAL A 28 17.66 11.22 -13.69
CA VAL A 28 16.20 11.06 -13.75
C VAL A 28 15.80 9.64 -13.31
N ILE A 29 16.47 8.60 -13.81
CA ILE A 29 16.21 7.22 -13.43
C ILE A 29 16.39 7.03 -11.92
N ASP A 30 17.50 7.52 -11.37
CA ASP A 30 17.82 7.38 -9.94
C ASP A 30 16.76 8.08 -9.08
N SER A 31 16.36 9.31 -9.46
CA SER A 31 15.30 10.06 -8.77
C SER A 31 13.96 9.33 -8.79
N PHE A 32 13.63 8.64 -9.89
CA PHE A 32 12.41 7.84 -10.01
C PHE A 32 12.48 6.54 -9.22
N GLN A 33 13.65 5.92 -9.10
CA GLN A 33 13.82 4.66 -8.36
C GLN A 33 13.68 4.87 -6.85
N GLU A 34 14.18 5.98 -6.32
CA GLU A 34 14.14 6.25 -4.87
C GLU A 34 12.75 6.68 -4.37
N ASN A 35 11.91 7.28 -5.21
CA ASN A 35 10.68 7.95 -4.76
C ASN A 35 9.38 7.26 -5.19
N VAL A 36 9.45 6.06 -5.79
CA VAL A 36 8.27 5.35 -6.29
C VAL A 36 8.07 4.05 -5.54
N ALA A 37 6.89 3.91 -4.93
CA ALA A 37 6.48 2.67 -4.28
C ALA A 37 6.55 1.50 -5.29
N THR A 38 7.23 0.43 -4.88
CA THR A 38 7.37 -0.77 -5.69
C THR A 38 6.09 -1.61 -5.64
N LYS A 39 5.99 -2.59 -6.54
CA LYS A 39 4.89 -3.57 -6.49
C LYS A 39 4.92 -4.40 -5.20
N ASN A 40 6.10 -4.62 -4.62
CA ASN A 40 6.24 -5.36 -3.39
C ASN A 40 5.71 -4.54 -2.22
N ASP A 41 6.03 -3.25 -2.15
CA ASP A 41 5.52 -2.32 -1.13
C ASP A 41 3.99 -2.31 -1.14
N LEU A 42 3.38 -2.31 -2.34
CA LEU A 42 1.92 -2.39 -2.48
C LEU A 42 1.36 -3.76 -2.06
N ALA A 43 2.09 -4.85 -2.31
CA ALA A 43 1.68 -6.19 -1.90
C ALA A 43 1.74 -6.35 -0.37
N GLU A 44 2.76 -5.79 0.27
CA GLU A 44 2.92 -5.72 1.73
C GLU A 44 1.80 -4.89 2.35
N LEU A 45 1.58 -3.65 1.86
CA LEU A 45 0.48 -2.82 2.33
C LEU A 45 -0.89 -3.51 2.18
N ARG A 46 -1.09 -4.25 1.08
CA ARG A 46 -2.33 -5.02 0.89
C ARG A 46 -2.46 -6.18 1.88
N ALA A 47 -1.36 -6.82 2.24
CA ALA A 47 -1.35 -7.88 3.25
C ALA A 47 -1.67 -7.31 4.62
N ASP A 48 -1.03 -6.21 5.01
CA ASP A 48 -1.27 -5.52 6.28
C ASP A 48 -2.73 -5.08 6.41
N LEU A 49 -3.26 -4.41 5.38
CA LEU A 49 -4.67 -4.00 5.38
C LEU A 49 -5.65 -5.18 5.47
N ARG A 50 -5.30 -6.34 4.92
CA ARG A 50 -6.13 -7.55 5.05
C ARG A 50 -6.11 -8.09 6.47
N THR A 51 -4.94 -8.08 7.12
CA THR A 51 -4.77 -8.48 8.51
C THR A 51 -5.58 -7.55 9.41
N ASP A 52 -5.39 -6.23 9.31
CA ASP A 52 -6.10 -5.23 10.10
C ASP A 52 -7.63 -5.37 9.96
N MET A 53 -8.11 -5.57 8.74
CA MET A 53 -9.54 -5.79 8.49
C MET A 53 -10.06 -7.08 9.12
N ALA A 54 -9.26 -8.15 9.12
CA ALA A 54 -9.64 -9.41 9.75
C ALA A 54 -9.69 -9.27 11.28
N GLU A 55 -8.71 -8.58 11.87
CA GLU A 55 -8.66 -8.28 13.30
C GLU A 55 -9.84 -7.41 13.73
N LEU A 56 -10.10 -6.30 13.03
CA LEU A 56 -11.26 -5.44 13.29
C LEU A 56 -12.58 -6.21 13.22
N LYS A 57 -12.73 -7.11 12.24
CA LYS A 57 -13.92 -7.95 12.12
C LYS A 57 -14.06 -8.88 13.32
N SER A 58 -12.97 -9.52 13.75
CA SER A 58 -12.96 -10.41 14.92
C SER A 58 -13.34 -9.65 16.20
N ASP A 59 -12.73 -8.49 16.41
CA ASP A 59 -13.01 -7.62 17.56
C ASP A 59 -14.48 -7.20 17.63
N LEU A 60 -15.05 -6.80 16.49
CA LEU A 60 -16.46 -6.45 16.42
C LEU A 60 -17.37 -7.65 16.73
N VAL A 61 -17.06 -8.83 16.18
CA VAL A 61 -17.84 -10.05 16.43
C VAL A 61 -17.77 -10.44 17.91
N LEU A 62 -16.60 -10.38 18.54
CA LEU A 62 -16.44 -10.72 19.96
C LEU A 62 -17.16 -9.72 20.86
N ARG A 63 -17.04 -8.41 20.60
CA ARG A 63 -17.73 -7.38 21.39
C ARG A 63 -19.24 -7.46 21.26
N LEU A 64 -19.75 -7.59 20.04
CA LEU A 64 -21.20 -7.67 19.80
C LEU A 64 -21.77 -9.01 20.29
N GLY A 65 -21.08 -10.12 20.02
CA GLY A 65 -21.44 -11.44 20.52
C GLY A 65 -21.47 -11.48 22.05
N GLY A 66 -20.44 -10.93 22.70
CA GLY A 66 -20.38 -10.80 24.16
C GLY A 66 -21.54 -9.96 24.71
N LEU A 67 -21.87 -8.83 24.07
CA LEU A 67 -23.02 -8.01 24.46
C LEU A 67 -24.35 -8.78 24.32
N LEU A 68 -24.54 -9.55 23.25
CA LEU A 68 -25.75 -10.36 23.05
C LEU A 68 -25.89 -11.47 24.12
N VAL A 69 -24.80 -12.17 24.43
CA VAL A 69 -24.77 -13.18 25.51
C VAL A 69 -25.05 -12.53 26.85
N PHE A 70 -24.48 -11.36 27.11
CA PHE A 70 -24.72 -10.60 28.33
C PHE A 70 -26.20 -10.18 28.45
N CYS A 71 -26.78 -9.57 27.41
CA CYS A 71 -28.18 -9.13 27.42
C CYS A 71 -29.15 -10.28 27.60
N THR A 72 -28.93 -11.42 26.92
CA THR A 72 -29.79 -12.60 27.08
C THR A 72 -29.67 -13.23 28.47
N GLY A 73 -28.47 -13.25 29.05
CA GLY A 73 -28.26 -13.67 30.43
C GLY A 73 -29.03 -12.80 31.44
N VAL A 74 -28.95 -11.47 31.30
CA VAL A 74 -29.70 -10.53 32.15
C VAL A 74 -31.21 -10.74 32.03
N LEU A 75 -31.74 -10.84 30.80
CA LEU A 75 -33.17 -11.09 30.58
C LEU A 75 -33.62 -12.42 31.18
N GLY A 76 -32.83 -13.48 31.05
CA GLY A 76 -33.13 -14.80 31.64
C GLY A 76 -33.18 -14.79 33.17
N LEU A 77 -32.34 -13.99 33.82
CA LEU A 77 -32.39 -13.79 35.27
C LEU A 77 -33.63 -13.00 35.69
N LEU A 78 -34.03 -11.98 34.93
CA LEU A 78 -35.23 -11.17 35.22
C LEU A 78 -36.53 -11.97 35.11
N ILE A 79 -36.61 -12.95 34.20
CA ILE A 79 -37.82 -13.80 34.04
C ILE A 79 -37.97 -14.83 35.17
N LYS A 80 -36.84 -15.25 35.79
CA LYS A 80 -36.83 -16.28 36.85
C LYS A 80 -37.06 -15.72 38.26
N ILE A 81 -37.14 -14.40 38.40
CA ILE A 81 -37.55 -13.66 39.61
C ILE A 81 -39.04 -13.38 39.53
#